data_AF-A0A7V4WFR7-F1
#
_entry.id   AF-A0A7V4WFR7-F1
#
_cell.length_a   1.000
_cell.length_b   1.000
_cell.length_c   1.000
_cell.angle_alpha   90.00
_cell.angle_beta   90.00
_cell.angle_gamma   90.00
#
_symmetry.space_group_name_H-M   'P 1'
#
loop_
_entity.id
_entity.type
_entity.pdbx_description
1 polymer ?
#
loop_
_entity_poly.entity_id
_entity_poly.type
_entity_poly.pdbx_seq_one_letter_code
_entity_poly.pdbx_strand_id
1 'polypeptide(L)' 'MGPGPLIAIDVVLLYTIFGPLVLFAIYVLFDSLARPGRPAKKKQGETNGEKDPALWTREDIEVYINRI' A
#
# COMPACT_ATOMS: atom_id res chain seq x y z
N MET A 1 46.29 -5.93 -8.31
CA MET A 1 44.89 -5.80 -8.79
C MET A 1 44.54 -4.33 -8.73
N GLY A 2 44.20 -3.70 -9.86
CA GLY A 2 43.84 -2.27 -9.88
C GLY A 2 42.48 -2.02 -9.22
N PRO A 3 42.09 -0.76 -8.98
CA PRO A 3 40.83 -0.44 -8.31
C PRO A 3 39.58 -0.74 -9.16
N GLY A 4 39.73 -1.01 -10.46
CA GLY A 4 38.63 -1.20 -11.41
C GLY A 4 37.56 -2.22 -10.99
N PRO A 5 37.92 -3.44 -10.53
CA PRO A 5 36.93 -4.42 -10.09
C PRO A 5 36.11 -3.97 -8.87
N LEU A 6 36.72 -3.25 -7.92
CA LEU A 6 35.98 -2.73 -6.76
C LEU A 6 34.97 -1.67 -7.19
N ILE A 7 35.39 -0.73 -8.05
CA ILE A 7 34.51 0.31 -8.57
C ILE A 7 33.33 -0.31 -9.34
N ALA A 8 33.58 -1.35 -10.14
CA ALA A 8 32.52 -2.04 -10.87
C ALA A 8 31.48 -2.68 -9.93
N ILE A 9 31.94 -3.33 -8.86
CA ILE A 9 31.05 -3.93 -7.85
C ILE A 9 30.22 -2.85 -7.16
N ASP A 10 30.84 -1.73 -6.76
CA ASP A 10 30.15 -0.63 -6.09
C ASP A 10 29.05 -0.03 -6.98
N VAL A 11 29.35 0.17 -8.26
CA VAL A 11 28.38 0.69 -9.24
C VAL A 11 27.23 -0.30 -9.46
N VAL A 12 27.51 -1.60 -9.54
CA VAL A 12 26.48 -2.63 -9.67
C VAL A 12 25.58 -2.67 -8.43
N LEU A 13 26.15 -2.64 -7.23
CA LEU A 13 25.39 -2.61 -5.98
C LEU A 13 24.53 -1.34 -5.88
N LEU A 14 25.11 -0.20 -6.23
CA LEU A 14 24.41 1.08 -6.25
C LEU A 14 23.17 1.00 -7.15
N TYR A 15 23.32 0.57 -8.40
CA TYR A 15 22.18 0.48 -9.33
C TYR A 15 21.20 -0.63 -8.98
N THR A 16 21.65 -1.73 -8.40
CA THR A 16 20.77 -2.83 -7.97
C THR A 16 19.86 -2.41 -6.82
N ILE A 17 20.34 -1.53 -5.93
CA ILE A 17 19.55 -1.02 -4.80
C ILE A 17 18.73 0.22 -5.20
N PHE A 18 19.38 1.21 -5.81
CA PHE A 18 18.72 2.46 -6.18
C PHE A 18 17.75 2.29 -7.36
N GLY A 19 18.00 1.36 -8.28
CA GLY A 19 17.12 1.12 -9.43
C GLY A 19 15.68 0.83 -9.00
N PRO A 20 15.44 -0.23 -8.21
CA PRO A 20 14.12 -0.54 -7.68
C PRO A 20 13.53 0.59 -6.82
N LEU A 21 14.36 1.28 -6.03
CA LEU A 21 13.91 2.39 -5.18
C LEU A 21 13.39 3.57 -6.00
N VAL A 22 14.12 3.95 -7.05
CA VAL A 22 13.73 5.03 -7.97
C VAL A 22 12.48 4.65 -8.76
N LEU A 23 12.42 3.43 -9.29
CA LEU A 23 11.23 2.91 -9.97
C LEU A 23 10.00 2.95 -9.05
N PHE A 24 10.15 2.51 -7.80
CA PHE A 24 9.10 2.55 -6.80
C PHE A 24 8.65 3.99 -6.50
N ALA A 25 9.60 4.90 -6.30
CA ALA A 25 9.30 6.31 -6.03
C ALA A 25 8.52 6.96 -7.18
N ILE A 26 8.92 6.70 -8.42
CA ILE A 26 8.22 7.19 -9.62
C ILE A 26 6.82 6.58 -9.70
N TYR A 27 6.68 5.28 -9.44
CA TYR A 27 5.37 4.62 -9.45
C TYR A 27 4.42 5.19 -8.40
N VAL A 28 4.89 5.41 -7.18
CA VAL A 28 4.11 6.06 -6.10
C VAL A 28 3.76 7.50 -6.46
N LEU A 29 4.70 8.24 -7.06
CA LEU A 29 4.45 9.60 -7.52
C LEU A 29 3.33 9.61 -8.56
N PHE A 30 3.40 8.77 -9.58
CA PHE A 30 2.36 8.67 -10.60
C PHE A 30 1.03 8.15 -10.03
N ASP A 31 1.02 7.20 -9.11
CA ASP A 31 -0.21 6.77 -8.42
C ASP A 31 -0.83 7.91 -7.60
N SER A 32 -0.01 8.77 -7.01
CA SER A 32 -0.48 9.97 -6.30
C SER A 32 -1.07 11.01 -7.25
N LEU A 33 -0.46 11.24 -8.42
CA LEU A 33 -0.96 12.19 -9.42
C LEU A 33 -2.21 11.67 -10.15
N ALA A 34 -2.30 10.36 -10.37
CA ALA A 34 -3.40 9.70 -11.07
C ALA A 34 -4.70 9.59 -10.23
N ARG A 35 -4.74 10.15 -9.01
CA ARG A 35 -5.94 10.22 -8.16
C ARG A 35 -6.58 11.61 -8.18
N PRO A 36 -7.21 12.07 -9.28
CA PRO A 36 -8.13 13.19 -9.21
C PRO A 36 -9.39 12.70 -8.48
N GLY A 37 -9.53 13.07 -7.20
CA GLY A 37 -10.80 13.01 -6.48
C GLY A 37 -11.20 11.70 -5.77
N ARG A 38 -10.33 10.69 -5.68
CA ARG A 38 -10.57 9.57 -4.73
C ARG A 38 -9.97 9.94 -3.38
N PRO A 39 -10.75 10.03 -2.27
CA PRO A 39 -10.13 10.06 -0.96
C PRO A 39 -9.22 8.84 -0.90
N ALA A 40 -7.97 9.05 -0.47
CA ALA A 40 -7.09 7.94 -0.15
C ALA A 40 -7.95 6.93 0.59
N LYS A 41 -8.09 5.71 0.05
CA LYS A 41 -8.53 4.59 0.86
C LYS A 41 -7.47 4.53 1.96
N LYS A 42 -7.73 5.28 3.04
CA LYS A 42 -7.23 4.96 4.35
C LYS A 42 -7.46 3.46 4.44
N LYS A 43 -6.48 2.74 4.98
CA LYS A 43 -6.81 1.54 5.73
C LYS A 43 -7.74 1.98 6.88
N GLN A 44 -9.00 2.25 6.52
CA GLN A 44 -10.17 2.42 7.36
C GLN A 44 -10.70 0.98 7.41
N GLY A 45 -10.61 0.23 8.51
CA GLY A 45 -10.75 0.76 9.85
C GLY A 45 -12.00 1.62 9.87
N GLU A 46 -13.16 0.98 9.74
CA GLU A 46 -14.48 1.60 9.76
C GLU A 46 -14.81 2.52 8.56
N THR A 47 -15.41 1.93 7.53
CA THR A 47 -16.58 2.57 6.90
C THR A 47 -17.63 1.51 6.68
N ASN A 48 -18.81 1.81 7.20
CA ASN A 48 -20.14 1.21 7.12
C ASN A 48 -20.50 0.59 5.76
N GLY A 49 -19.75 -0.42 5.34
CA GLY A 49 -20.09 -1.36 4.30
C GLY A 49 -20.55 -2.63 5.00
N GLU A 50 -21.75 -3.07 4.64
CA GLU A 50 -22.40 -4.33 5.01
C GLU A 50 -21.41 -5.31 5.65
N LYS A 51 -21.33 -5.23 6.98
CA LYS A 51 -20.38 -6.01 7.77
C LYS A 51 -20.76 -7.47 7.52
N ASP A 52 -19.80 -8.29 7.12
CA ASP A 52 -20.02 -9.72 6.92
C ASP A 52 -20.77 -10.27 8.14
N PRO A 53 -21.91 -10.96 7.98
CA PRO A 53 -22.63 -11.56 9.11
C PRO A 53 -21.75 -12.51 9.94
N ALA A 54 -20.68 -13.05 9.37
CA ALA A 54 -19.69 -13.84 10.11
C ALA A 54 -18.83 -13.02 11.10
N LEU A 55 -18.82 -11.69 10.99
CA LEU A 55 -18.04 -10.76 11.80
C LEU A 55 -18.91 -9.85 12.69
N TRP A 56 -20.21 -10.13 12.78
CA TRP A 56 -21.11 -9.37 13.65
C TRP A 56 -20.76 -9.59 15.12
N THR A 57 -20.71 -8.48 15.87
CA THR A 57 -20.70 -8.57 17.33
C THR A 57 -22.13 -8.84 17.82
N ARG A 58 -22.28 -9.15 19.11
CA ARG A 58 -23.61 -9.45 19.67
C ARG A 58 -24.57 -8.28 19.54
N GLU A 59 -24.04 -7.07 19.63
CA GLU A 59 -24.79 -5.81 19.50
C GLU A 59 -25.29 -5.61 18.05
N ASP A 60 -24.47 -5.96 17.04
CA ASP A 60 -24.85 -5.89 15.63
C ASP A 60 -26.02 -6.85 15.31
N ILE A 61 -26.00 -8.05 15.89
CA ILE A 61 -27.04 -9.08 15.73
C ILE A 61 -28.37 -8.59 16.31
N GLU A 62 -28.35 -8.03 17.51
CA GLU A 62 -29.55 -7.57 18.21
C GLU A 62 -30.24 -6.40 17.47
N VAL A 63 -29.46 -5.48 16.91
CA VAL A 63 -29.98 -4.38 16.10
C VAL A 63 -30.59 -4.88 14.79
N TYR A 64 -29.98 -5.90 14.15
CA TYR A 64 -30.51 -6.48 12.91
C TYR A 64 -31.81 -7.26 13.14
N ILE A 65 -31.88 -8.07 14.20
CA ILE A 65 -33.09 -8.84 14.54
C ILE A 65 -34.26 -7.91 14.87
N ASN A 66 -34.02 -6.83 15.62
CA ASN A 66 -35.07 -5.86 15.95
C ASN A 66 -35.56 -5.02 14.74
N ARG A 67 -34.88 -5.11 13.59
CA ARG A 67 -35.22 -4.36 12.38
C ARG A 67 -36.10 -5.16 11.40
N ILE A 68 -36.22 -6.48 11.57
CA ILE A 68 -37.05 -7.40 10.76
C ILE A 68 -38.39 -7.63 11.45
#